data_AF-A0A920QQN0-F1
#
_entry.id   AF-A0A920QQN0-F1
#
_cell.length_a   1.000
_cell.length_b   1.000
_cell.length_c   1.000
_cell.angle_alpha   90.00
_cell.angle_beta   90.00
_cell.angle_gamma   90.00
#
_symmetry.space_group_name_H-M   'P 1'
#
loop_
_entity.id
_entity.type
_entity.pdbx_description
1 polymer ?
#
loop_
_entity_poly.entity_id
_entity_poly.type
_entity_poly.pdbx_seq_one_letter_code
_entity_poly.pdbx_strand_id
1 'polypeptide(L)'
;MKQVRSQVSLGKLWLSVAVIVSMLMVACGAAAPEPSAAPAPEVAKPKALAIPATAEPAAAKPAAAKPAAKAQPKAAPKPTEAPAAVVSARDEVIVVTNEEPTTLGAASPFCGGNIQNTVCDDIATGPLTWIDDQNDYEVVGLTGIEGWSQLDADTWEFKLRDGVTFHNGAPWNADQAKFWIDFFGDEETSGH
;
A
#
# COMPACT_ATOMS: atom_id res chain seq x y z
N MET A 1 -32.89 -15.76 58.40
CA MET A 1 -31.96 -16.84 58.00
C MET A 1 -30.89 -16.20 57.12
N LYS A 2 -29.76 -15.82 57.72
CA LYS A 2 -28.46 -16.52 57.74
C LYS A 2 -27.57 -16.10 56.56
N GLN A 3 -26.68 -15.15 56.85
CA GLN A 3 -25.48 -14.88 56.05
C GLN A 3 -24.64 -16.15 55.96
N VAL A 4 -24.23 -16.52 54.73
CA VAL A 4 -23.23 -17.56 54.48
C VAL A 4 -21.88 -16.88 54.32
N ARG A 5 -21.06 -16.94 55.38
CA ARG A 5 -19.64 -16.56 55.33
C ARG A 5 -18.87 -17.66 54.58
N SER A 6 -18.28 -17.30 53.44
CA SER A 6 -17.38 -18.17 52.68
C SER A 6 -16.07 -18.37 53.46
N GLN A 7 -15.87 -19.58 53.98
CA GLN A 7 -14.64 -20.01 54.65
C GLN A 7 -13.68 -20.59 53.60
N VAL A 8 -13.04 -19.71 52.81
CA VAL A 8 -11.90 -20.13 51.99
C VAL A 8 -10.67 -20.16 52.89
N SER A 9 -10.33 -21.36 53.36
CA SER A 9 -9.15 -21.59 54.20
C SER A 9 -7.88 -21.18 53.46
N LEU A 10 -7.11 -20.26 54.07
CA LEU A 10 -5.80 -19.77 53.62
C LEU A 10 -4.83 -20.92 53.25
N GLY A 11 -5.00 -22.11 53.83
CA GLY A 11 -4.17 -23.28 53.53
C GLY A 11 -4.41 -23.88 52.13
N LYS A 12 -5.62 -23.75 51.57
CA LYS A 12 -5.92 -24.21 50.20
C LYS A 12 -5.36 -23.26 49.13
N LEU A 13 -5.20 -21.98 49.45
CA LEU A 13 -4.57 -21.02 48.55
C LEU A 13 -3.04 -21.24 48.47
N TRP A 14 -2.42 -21.62 49.58
CA TRP A 14 -0.98 -21.91 49.65
C TRP A 14 -0.57 -23.19 48.91
N LEU A 15 -1.41 -24.24 48.96
CA LEU A 15 -1.16 -25.45 48.15
C LEU A 15 -1.28 -25.19 46.64
N SER A 16 -2.22 -24.34 46.22
CA SER A 16 -2.39 -23.99 44.80
C SER A 16 -1.24 -23.13 44.26
N VAL A 17 -0.69 -22.22 45.06
CA VAL A 17 0.47 -21.40 44.68
C VAL A 17 1.74 -22.26 44.59
N ALA A 18 1.92 -23.23 45.50
CA ALA A 18 3.08 -24.13 45.47
C ALA A 18 3.09 -25.07 44.24
N VAL A 19 1.92 -25.50 43.77
CA VAL A 19 1.80 -26.33 42.55
C VAL A 19 2.10 -25.49 41.29
N ILE A 20 1.70 -24.22 41.24
CA ILE A 20 1.96 -23.33 40.10
C ILE A 20 3.44 -22.90 40.05
N VAL A 21 4.10 -22.69 41.20
CA VAL A 21 5.54 -22.36 41.25
C VAL A 21 6.42 -23.57 40.88
N SER A 22 5.96 -24.80 41.16
CA SER A 22 6.67 -26.02 40.75
C SER A 22 6.62 -26.26 39.23
N MET A 23 5.56 -25.84 38.53
CA MET A 23 5.47 -25.93 37.07
C MET A 23 6.33 -24.90 36.32
N LEU A 24 6.76 -23.81 36.96
CA LEU A 24 7.58 -22.76 36.34
C LEU A 24 9.10 -23.05 36.36
N MET A 25 9.55 -24.04 37.12
CA MET A 25 10.99 -24.37 37.27
C MET A 25 11.48 -25.50 36.34
N VAL A 26 10.67 -25.92 35.36
CA VAL A 26 11.06 -26.90 34.31
C VAL A 26 11.42 -26.21 32.98
N ALA A 27 11.31 -24.88 32.88
CA ALA A 27 11.55 -24.14 31.63
C ALA A 27 13.00 -23.63 31.44
N CYS A 28 13.96 -24.11 32.23
CA CYS A 28 15.38 -23.76 32.06
C CYS A 28 16.24 -25.03 32.19
N GLY A 29 16.34 -25.81 31.12
CA GLY A 29 17.22 -26.96 31.08
C GLY A 29 17.18 -27.70 29.76
N ALA A 30 18.29 -27.60 29.01
CA ALA A 30 18.63 -28.30 27.77
C ALA A 30 17.97 -27.78 26.47
N ALA A 31 18.68 -26.87 25.80
CA ALA A 31 18.54 -26.66 24.37
C ALA A 31 18.93 -27.96 23.65
N ALA A 32 17.99 -28.53 22.90
CA ALA A 32 18.24 -29.65 22.00
C ALA A 32 19.08 -29.18 20.80
N PRO A 33 19.98 -30.01 20.24
CA PRO A 33 20.68 -29.65 19.01
C PRO A 33 19.68 -29.56 17.86
N GLU A 34 19.61 -28.40 17.22
CA GLU A 34 18.84 -28.18 16.00
C GLU A 34 19.34 -29.10 14.87
N PRO A 35 18.45 -29.62 14.01
CA PRO A 35 18.88 -30.35 12.82
C PRO A 35 19.62 -29.38 11.89
N SER A 36 20.90 -29.69 11.66
CA SER A 36 21.78 -29.01 10.70
C SER A 36 21.06 -28.76 9.39
N ALA A 37 20.75 -27.49 9.10
CA ALA A 37 20.31 -27.07 7.79
C ALA A 37 21.37 -27.45 6.75
N ALA A 38 20.95 -28.11 5.67
CA ALA A 38 21.78 -28.31 4.49
C ALA A 38 22.22 -26.94 3.94
N PRO A 39 23.43 -26.83 3.35
CA PRO A 39 23.86 -25.57 2.75
C PRO A 39 22.94 -25.21 1.59
N ALA A 40 22.37 -24.01 1.64
CA ALA A 40 21.68 -23.40 0.50
C ALA A 40 22.66 -23.29 -0.69
N PRO A 41 22.21 -23.47 -1.94
CA PRO A 41 23.05 -23.21 -3.10
C PRO A 41 23.49 -21.74 -3.08
N GLU A 42 24.79 -21.52 -3.26
CA GLU A 42 25.42 -20.21 -3.31
C GLU A 42 24.84 -19.43 -4.51
N VAL A 43 23.94 -18.50 -4.22
CA VAL A 43 23.48 -17.51 -5.20
C VAL A 43 24.66 -16.61 -5.50
N ALA A 44 25.09 -16.60 -6.77
CA ALA A 44 26.17 -15.74 -7.24
C ALA A 44 25.88 -14.28 -6.85
N LYS A 45 26.79 -13.67 -6.08
CA LYS A 45 26.71 -12.24 -5.74
C LYS A 45 26.61 -11.43 -7.03
N PRO A 46 25.60 -10.56 -7.20
CA PRO A 46 25.55 -9.68 -8.35
C PRO A 46 26.80 -8.78 -8.36
N LYS A 47 27.49 -8.76 -9.50
CA LYS A 47 28.63 -7.90 -9.73
C LYS A 47 28.17 -6.45 -9.63
N ALA A 48 28.66 -5.71 -8.64
CA ALA A 48 28.35 -4.31 -8.46
C ALA A 48 28.64 -3.55 -9.76
N LEU A 49 27.61 -2.91 -10.33
CA LEU A 49 27.77 -1.94 -11.40
C LEU A 49 28.51 -0.73 -10.81
N ALA A 50 29.65 -0.39 -11.39
CA ALA A 50 30.45 0.74 -10.96
C ALA A 50 29.72 2.04 -11.31
N ILE A 51 29.09 2.65 -10.32
CA ILE A 51 28.65 4.04 -10.39
C ILE A 51 29.91 4.90 -10.24
N PRO A 52 30.24 5.79 -11.20
CA PRO A 52 31.41 6.67 -11.06
C PRO A 52 31.21 7.58 -9.84
N ALA A 53 32.23 7.67 -9.00
CA ALA A 53 32.23 8.51 -7.81
C ALA A 53 32.03 9.98 -8.20
N THR A 54 30.91 10.56 -7.76
CA THR A 54 30.71 12.01 -7.74
C THR A 54 31.79 12.62 -6.85
N ALA A 55 32.58 13.54 -7.40
CA ALA A 55 33.63 14.23 -6.67
C ALA A 55 33.06 14.98 -5.45
N GLU A 56 33.66 14.75 -4.29
CA GLU A 56 33.38 15.44 -3.04
C GLU A 56 33.69 16.95 -3.21
N PRO A 57 32.72 17.86 -2.98
CA PRO A 57 32.98 19.29 -3.11
C PRO A 57 33.96 19.75 -2.03
N ALA A 58 35.07 20.36 -2.46
CA ALA A 58 36.04 20.97 -1.56
C ALA A 58 35.36 22.02 -0.67
N ALA A 59 35.55 21.89 0.65
CA ALA A 59 35.03 22.81 1.64
C ALA A 59 35.58 24.23 1.42
N ALA A 60 34.70 25.16 1.02
CA ALA A 60 35.00 26.57 0.93
C ALA A 60 34.97 27.23 2.31
N LYS A 61 36.02 28.02 2.61
CA LYS A 61 36.19 28.79 3.85
C LYS A 61 35.07 29.82 4.03
N PRO A 62 34.55 30.05 5.26
CA PRO A 62 33.45 31.01 5.46
C PRO A 62 33.90 32.46 5.23
N ALA A 63 33.24 33.15 4.29
CA ALA A 63 33.34 34.60 4.15
C ALA A 63 32.34 35.27 5.10
N ALA A 64 32.75 36.37 5.73
CA ALA A 64 31.99 37.10 6.72
C ALA A 64 30.64 37.61 6.16
N ALA A 65 29.56 37.37 6.91
CA ALA A 65 28.20 37.74 6.56
C ALA A 65 27.99 39.25 6.63
N LYS A 66 27.50 39.83 5.52
CA LYS A 66 26.94 41.19 5.47
C LYS A 66 25.49 41.15 6.00
N PRO A 67 25.00 42.17 6.73
CA PRO A 67 23.64 42.16 7.27
C PRO A 67 22.58 42.01 6.18
N ALA A 68 21.72 40.99 6.34
CA ALA A 68 20.62 40.70 5.43
C ALA A 68 19.54 41.79 5.55
N ALA A 69 19.20 42.41 4.42
CA ALA A 69 17.98 43.19 4.31
C ALA A 69 16.77 42.25 4.51
N LYS A 70 15.79 42.69 5.31
CA LYS A 70 14.55 41.92 5.55
C LYS A 70 13.87 41.64 4.21
N ALA A 71 13.81 40.36 3.83
CA ALA A 71 13.09 39.91 2.65
C ALA A 71 11.59 40.10 2.88
N GLN A 72 10.96 40.86 1.99
CA GLN A 72 9.51 41.04 1.98
C GLN A 72 8.86 39.78 1.36
N PRO A 73 7.68 39.32 1.84
CA PRO A 73 7.05 38.11 1.33
C PRO A 73 6.78 38.22 -0.18
N LYS A 74 7.43 37.35 -0.96
CA LYS A 74 7.13 37.18 -2.38
C LYS A 74 5.77 36.50 -2.47
N ALA A 75 4.81 37.15 -3.15
CA ALA A 75 3.50 36.56 -3.40
C ALA A 75 3.66 35.16 -4.02
N ALA A 76 2.86 34.20 -3.54
CA ALA A 76 2.88 32.84 -4.04
C ALA A 76 2.58 32.85 -5.56
N PRO A 77 3.36 32.09 -6.37
CA PRO A 77 3.06 31.98 -7.79
C PRO A 77 1.67 31.37 -7.96
N LYS A 78 0.86 31.99 -8.83
CA LYS A 78 -0.45 31.46 -9.22
C LYS A 78 -0.24 30.10 -9.92
N PRO A 79 -1.11 29.08 -9.70
CA PRO A 79 -1.01 27.80 -10.39
C PRO A 79 -0.92 28.00 -11.90
N THR A 80 0.04 27.32 -12.53
CA THR A 80 0.18 27.29 -13.98
C THR A 80 -0.96 26.45 -14.55
N GLU A 81 -1.78 27.04 -15.42
CA GLU A 81 -2.84 26.31 -16.13
C GLU A 81 -2.23 25.20 -17.01
N ALA A 82 -2.83 24.00 -16.96
CA ALA A 82 -2.41 22.89 -17.80
C ALA A 82 -2.57 23.28 -19.29
N PRO A 83 -1.62 22.89 -20.17
CA PRO A 83 -1.71 23.22 -21.59
C PRO A 83 -3.02 22.68 -22.20
N ALA A 84 -3.74 23.54 -22.93
CA ALA A 84 -5.02 23.19 -23.56
C ALA A 84 -4.92 22.08 -24.64
N ALA A 85 -3.70 21.70 -25.04
CA ALA A 85 -3.44 20.59 -25.93
C ALA A 85 -2.10 19.93 -25.61
N VAL A 86 -2.07 18.60 -25.69
CA VAL A 86 -0.82 17.82 -25.64
C VAL A 86 -0.07 18.05 -26.94
N VAL A 87 0.91 18.96 -26.91
CA VAL A 87 1.66 19.38 -28.11
C VAL A 87 2.78 18.40 -28.50
N SER A 88 3.09 17.43 -27.62
CA SER A 88 4.03 16.34 -27.86
C SER A 88 3.88 15.31 -26.74
N ALA A 89 3.47 14.09 -27.08
CA ALA A 89 3.65 12.92 -26.23
C ALA A 89 4.79 12.08 -26.80
N ARG A 90 5.61 11.50 -25.93
CA ARG A 90 6.57 10.46 -26.31
C ARG A 90 5.79 9.15 -26.36
N ASP A 91 6.10 8.26 -27.29
CA ASP A 91 5.50 6.91 -27.31
C ASP A 91 5.97 6.07 -26.11
N GLU A 92 7.08 6.46 -25.47
CA GLU A 92 7.70 5.75 -24.36
C GLU A 92 7.94 6.67 -23.16
N VAL A 93 7.57 6.18 -21.99
CA VAL A 93 7.87 6.77 -20.68
C VAL A 93 8.59 5.74 -19.84
N ILE A 94 9.70 6.14 -19.20
CA ILE A 94 10.43 5.31 -18.25
C ILE A 94 10.08 5.81 -16.85
N VAL A 95 9.41 4.96 -16.07
CA VAL A 95 9.14 5.19 -14.65
C VAL A 95 10.15 4.40 -13.84
N VAL A 96 10.91 5.08 -12.97
CA VAL A 96 11.90 4.45 -12.10
C VAL A 96 11.32 4.29 -10.71
N THR A 97 11.25 3.05 -10.23
CA THR A 97 10.86 2.70 -8.86
C THR A 97 12.11 2.42 -8.03
N ASN A 98 12.00 2.51 -6.70
CA ASN A 98 13.11 2.23 -5.78
C ASN A 98 13.31 0.74 -5.50
N GLU A 99 12.36 -0.11 -5.88
CA GLU A 99 12.35 -1.56 -5.66
C GLU A 99 11.51 -2.29 -6.72
N GLU A 100 11.64 -3.61 -6.78
CA GLU A 100 10.84 -4.46 -7.67
C GLU A 100 9.38 -4.51 -7.21
N PRO A 101 8.40 -4.61 -8.13
CA PRO A 101 7.00 -4.82 -7.77
C PRO A 101 6.82 -6.09 -6.94
N THR A 102 6.08 -6.01 -5.85
CA THR A 102 5.78 -7.18 -5.00
C THR A 102 4.73 -8.08 -5.64
N THR A 103 3.89 -7.51 -6.50
CA THR A 103 2.83 -8.19 -7.25
C THR A 103 2.52 -7.47 -8.56
N LEU A 104 1.95 -8.22 -9.50
CA LEU A 104 1.44 -7.70 -10.77
C LEU A 104 -0.09 -7.78 -10.85
N GLY A 105 -0.72 -8.58 -9.98
CA GLY A 105 -2.14 -8.87 -10.03
C GLY A 105 -2.93 -7.84 -9.23
N ALA A 106 -3.92 -7.23 -9.87
CA ALA A 106 -4.90 -6.32 -9.27
C ALA A 106 -5.58 -6.87 -8.00
N ALA A 107 -5.91 -8.15 -8.03
CA ALA A 107 -6.60 -8.87 -6.95
C ALA A 107 -5.64 -9.44 -5.89
N SER A 108 -4.37 -9.03 -5.91
CA SER A 108 -3.38 -9.52 -4.96
C SER A 108 -3.49 -8.79 -3.64
N PRO A 109 -3.41 -9.49 -2.50
CA PRO A 109 -3.43 -8.83 -1.18
C PRO A 109 -2.20 -7.97 -0.89
N PHE A 110 -1.18 -8.02 -1.77
CA PHE A 110 0.02 -7.20 -1.67
C PHE A 110 -0.03 -5.96 -2.58
N CYS A 111 -1.14 -5.77 -3.29
CA CYS A 111 -1.37 -4.58 -4.10
C CYS A 111 -1.86 -3.44 -3.20
N GLY A 112 -1.17 -2.30 -3.25
CA GLY A 112 -1.45 -1.16 -2.38
C GLY A 112 -0.57 0.02 -2.75
N GLY A 113 -0.93 1.23 -2.31
CA GLY A 113 -0.53 2.50 -2.93
C GLY A 113 0.93 2.98 -2.78
N ASN A 114 1.92 2.09 -2.71
CA ASN A 114 3.32 2.48 -2.86
C ASN A 114 3.74 2.47 -4.34
N ILE A 115 4.75 3.27 -4.72
CA ILE A 115 5.13 3.49 -6.12
C ILE A 115 5.57 2.21 -6.88
N GLN A 116 6.15 1.23 -6.19
CA GLN A 116 6.52 -0.06 -6.79
C GLN A 116 5.30 -0.90 -7.21
N ASN A 117 4.12 -0.61 -6.67
CA ASN A 117 2.87 -1.31 -6.95
C ASN A 117 2.03 -0.64 -8.06
N THR A 118 2.52 0.44 -8.69
CA THR A 118 1.85 1.10 -9.84
C THR A 118 1.43 0.12 -10.93
N VAL A 119 2.13 -1.02 -11.10
CA VAL A 119 1.70 -2.04 -12.06
C VAL A 119 0.35 -2.65 -11.70
N CYS A 120 0.11 -2.99 -10.43
CA CYS A 120 -1.15 -3.59 -10.02
C CYS A 120 -2.26 -2.55 -9.85
N ASP A 121 -1.93 -1.33 -9.38
CA ASP A 121 -2.91 -0.27 -9.12
C ASP A 121 -3.34 0.46 -10.41
N ASP A 122 -2.39 0.89 -11.26
CA ASP A 122 -2.68 1.82 -12.35
C ASP A 122 -2.59 1.19 -13.76
N ILE A 123 -1.88 0.07 -13.90
CA ILE A 123 -1.63 -0.57 -15.21
C ILE A 123 -2.54 -1.79 -15.42
N ALA A 124 -2.70 -2.61 -14.38
CA ALA A 124 -3.49 -3.84 -14.46
C ALA A 124 -5.00 -3.60 -14.26
N THR A 125 -5.40 -2.45 -13.70
CA THR A 125 -6.80 -2.12 -13.43
C THR A 125 -7.26 -0.84 -14.10
N GLY A 126 -8.58 -0.74 -14.27
CA GLY A 126 -9.25 0.50 -14.60
C GLY A 126 -10.47 0.65 -13.69
N PRO A 127 -10.44 1.54 -12.68
CA PRO A 127 -11.60 1.74 -11.82
C PRO A 127 -12.75 2.40 -12.58
N LEU A 128 -13.97 2.33 -12.04
CA LEU A 128 -15.14 3.02 -12.63
C LEU A 128 -15.00 4.55 -12.51
N THR A 129 -14.47 4.99 -11.37
CA THR A 129 -14.35 6.40 -10.99
C THR A 129 -13.01 6.68 -10.36
N TRP A 130 -12.61 7.95 -10.34
CA TRP A 130 -11.43 8.44 -9.65
C TRP A 130 -11.69 9.78 -8.97
N ILE A 131 -10.85 10.16 -8.02
CA ILE A 131 -10.90 11.48 -7.39
C ILE A 131 -9.92 12.39 -8.12
N ASP A 132 -10.44 13.41 -8.79
CA ASP A 132 -9.62 14.34 -9.57
C ASP A 132 -8.92 15.36 -8.64
N ASP A 133 -7.59 15.27 -8.55
CA ASP A 133 -6.78 16.17 -7.73
C ASP A 133 -6.54 17.55 -8.36
N GLN A 134 -6.98 17.77 -9.60
CA GLN A 134 -6.86 19.03 -10.33
C GLN A 134 -8.13 19.88 -10.24
N ASN A 135 -9.28 19.26 -9.99
CA ASN A 135 -10.59 19.91 -9.96
C ASN A 135 -11.32 19.62 -8.64
N ASP A 136 -10.87 20.27 -7.56
CA ASP A 136 -11.53 20.29 -6.24
C ASP A 136 -11.82 18.90 -5.60
N TYR A 137 -11.08 17.85 -5.98
CA TYR A 137 -11.29 16.48 -5.51
C TYR A 137 -12.69 15.93 -5.85
N GLU A 138 -13.25 16.36 -6.98
CA GLU A 138 -14.49 15.79 -7.50
C GLU A 138 -14.28 14.34 -7.95
N VAL A 139 -15.32 13.52 -7.76
CA VAL A 139 -15.34 12.16 -8.30
C VAL A 139 -15.69 12.23 -9.78
N VAL A 140 -14.78 11.74 -10.62
CA VAL A 140 -14.90 11.71 -12.08
C VAL A 140 -15.01 10.28 -12.60
N GLY A 141 -15.68 10.09 -13.73
CA GLY A 141 -15.82 8.78 -14.37
C GLY A 141 -14.64 8.47 -15.27
N LEU A 142 -14.25 7.20 -15.34
CA LEU A 142 -13.15 6.73 -16.16
C LEU A 142 -13.62 5.95 -17.40
N THR A 143 -12.67 5.31 -18.09
CA THR A 143 -12.83 4.69 -19.41
C THR A 143 -13.91 3.61 -19.46
N GLY A 144 -14.15 2.88 -18.37
CA GLY A 144 -15.14 1.80 -18.31
C GLY A 144 -16.61 2.24 -18.32
N ILE A 145 -16.89 3.53 -18.10
CA ILE A 145 -18.26 4.04 -17.98
C ILE A 145 -18.49 5.29 -18.83
N GLU A 146 -19.76 5.56 -19.12
CA GLU A 146 -20.21 6.82 -19.72
C GLU A 146 -20.68 7.83 -18.67
N GLY A 147 -21.06 7.35 -17.49
CA GLY A 147 -21.54 8.16 -16.38
C GLY A 147 -22.20 7.30 -15.31
N TRP A 148 -22.62 7.93 -14.22
CA TRP A 148 -23.32 7.29 -13.12
C TRP A 148 -24.30 8.25 -12.47
N SER A 149 -25.26 7.71 -11.74
CA SER A 149 -26.20 8.48 -10.92
C SER A 149 -26.53 7.73 -9.63
N GLN A 150 -26.72 8.47 -8.54
CA GLN A 150 -27.24 7.93 -7.29
C GLN A 150 -28.77 7.94 -7.37
N LEU A 151 -29.39 6.78 -7.27
CA LEU A 151 -30.85 6.66 -7.32
C LEU A 151 -31.45 6.82 -5.91
N ASP A 152 -30.80 6.22 -4.91
CA ASP A 152 -31.20 6.23 -3.49
C ASP A 152 -29.96 6.32 -2.58
N ALA A 153 -30.14 6.33 -1.26
CA ALA A 153 -29.04 6.42 -0.29
C ALA A 153 -27.96 5.33 -0.49
N ASP A 154 -28.36 4.12 -0.90
CA ASP A 154 -27.53 2.93 -1.07
C ASP A 154 -27.62 2.33 -2.49
N THR A 155 -28.27 3.02 -3.44
CA THR A 155 -28.44 2.56 -4.81
C THR A 155 -27.74 3.48 -5.80
N TRP A 156 -26.84 2.91 -6.60
CA TRP A 156 -26.12 3.62 -7.67
C TRP A 156 -26.31 2.91 -9.01
N GLU A 157 -26.56 3.69 -10.06
CA GLU A 157 -26.62 3.22 -11.43
C GLU A 157 -25.38 3.70 -12.19
N PHE A 158 -24.62 2.76 -12.76
CA PHE A 158 -23.48 3.03 -13.64
C PHE A 158 -23.81 2.62 -15.07
N LYS A 159 -23.65 3.54 -16.02
CA LYS A 159 -23.79 3.23 -17.44
C LYS A 159 -22.45 2.80 -17.99
N LEU A 160 -22.30 1.51 -18.29
CA LEU A 160 -21.07 0.97 -18.86
C LEU A 160 -20.86 1.46 -20.30
N ARG A 161 -19.60 1.66 -20.68
CA ARG A 161 -19.23 2.06 -22.03
C ARG A 161 -19.19 0.87 -22.97
N ASP A 162 -19.88 0.99 -24.10
CA ASP A 162 -19.89 -0.03 -25.14
C ASP A 162 -18.53 -0.18 -25.83
N GLY A 163 -18.21 -1.42 -26.23
CA GLY A 163 -17.01 -1.73 -27.00
C GLY A 163 -15.71 -1.78 -26.19
N VAL A 164 -15.77 -1.59 -24.87
CA VAL A 164 -14.62 -1.79 -23.98
C VAL A 164 -14.35 -3.29 -23.83
N THR A 165 -13.09 -3.69 -23.91
CA THR A 165 -12.64 -5.08 -23.77
C THR A 165 -11.45 -5.18 -22.84
N PHE A 166 -11.35 -6.29 -22.13
CA PHE A 166 -10.11 -6.69 -21.47
C PHE A 166 -9.02 -7.04 -22.50
N HIS A 167 -7.75 -7.10 -22.07
CA HIS A 167 -6.63 -7.45 -22.95
C HIS A 167 -6.73 -8.85 -23.58
N ASN A 168 -7.52 -9.76 -22.99
CA ASN A 168 -7.79 -11.09 -23.55
C ASN A 168 -8.98 -11.09 -24.55
N GLY A 169 -9.57 -9.93 -24.85
CA GLY A 169 -10.71 -9.77 -25.74
C GLY A 169 -12.08 -10.03 -25.10
N ALA A 170 -12.15 -10.40 -23.81
CA ALA A 170 -13.43 -10.51 -23.12
C ALA A 170 -14.12 -9.12 -23.06
N PRO A 171 -15.45 -9.05 -23.22
CA PRO A 171 -16.16 -7.79 -23.17
C PRO A 171 -16.21 -7.25 -21.74
N TRP A 172 -16.14 -5.94 -21.59
CA TRP A 172 -16.55 -5.25 -20.38
C TRP A 172 -18.08 -5.10 -20.39
N ASN A 173 -18.75 -5.78 -19.46
CA ASN A 173 -20.21 -5.80 -19.36
C ASN A 173 -20.66 -5.91 -17.88
N ALA A 174 -21.97 -5.91 -17.65
CA ALA A 174 -22.54 -5.94 -16.30
C ALA A 174 -22.17 -7.19 -15.50
N ASP A 175 -22.03 -8.35 -16.15
CA ASP A 175 -21.62 -9.59 -15.48
C ASP A 175 -20.17 -9.49 -14.97
N GLN A 176 -19.27 -8.93 -15.78
CA GLN A 176 -17.88 -8.70 -15.40
C GLN A 176 -17.76 -7.62 -14.30
N ALA A 177 -18.54 -6.54 -14.40
CA ALA A 177 -18.60 -5.52 -13.37
C ALA A 177 -19.08 -6.11 -12.03
N LYS A 178 -20.16 -6.89 -12.06
CA LYS A 178 -20.69 -7.58 -10.90
C LYS A 178 -19.65 -8.53 -10.29
N PHE A 179 -18.98 -9.35 -11.10
CA PHE A 179 -17.95 -10.27 -10.61
C PHE A 179 -16.88 -9.54 -9.81
N TRP A 180 -16.33 -8.45 -10.32
CA TRP A 180 -15.27 -7.71 -9.63
C TRP A 180 -15.77 -6.99 -8.38
N ILE A 181 -16.96 -6.40 -8.41
CA ILE A 181 -17.56 -5.78 -7.23
C ILE A 181 -17.79 -6.82 -6.13
N ASP A 182 -18.35 -7.98 -6.47
CA ASP A 182 -18.54 -9.09 -5.53
C ASP A 182 -17.20 -9.58 -5.00
N PHE A 183 -16.20 -9.77 -5.87
CA PHE A 183 -14.87 -10.26 -5.50
C PHE A 183 -14.17 -9.32 -4.50
N PHE A 184 -14.22 -8.00 -4.71
CA PHE A 184 -13.62 -7.06 -3.77
C PHE A 184 -14.51 -6.78 -2.55
N GLY A 185 -15.79 -7.13 -2.59
CA GLY A 185 -16.73 -6.95 -1.48
C GLY A 185 -16.90 -8.17 -0.56
N ASP A 186 -16.42 -9.35 -0.98
CA ASP A 186 -16.50 -10.59 -0.20
C ASP A 186 -15.37 -10.67 0.83
N GLU A 187 -15.67 -11.06 2.07
CA GLU A 187 -14.70 -11.12 3.18
C GLU A 187 -13.54 -12.11 2.93
N GLU A 188 -13.78 -13.19 2.17
CA GLU A 188 -12.75 -14.19 1.87
C GLU A 188 -11.76 -13.68 0.81
N THR A 189 -12.19 -12.81 -0.09
CA THR A 189 -11.39 -12.32 -1.22
C THR A 189 -10.98 -10.85 -1.11
N SER A 190 -11.61 -10.07 -0.23
CA SER A 190 -11.23 -8.69 0.10
C SER A 190 -9.94 -8.68 0.93
N GLY A 191 -8.81 -8.69 0.22
CA GLY A 191 -7.49 -8.89 0.81
C GLY A 191 -6.53 -7.71 0.73
N HIS A 192 -7.00 -6.49 0.44
CA HIS A 192 -6.19 -5.29 0.67
C HIS A 192 -6.07 -4.98 2.18
#